data_AF-A0A1A8QUU8-F1
#
_entry.id   AF-A0A1A8QUU8-F1
#
_cell.length_a   1.000
_cell.length_b   1.000
_cell.length_c   1.000
_cell.angle_alpha   90.00
_cell.angle_beta   90.00
_cell.angle_gamma   90.00
#
_symmetry.space_group_name_H-M   'P 1'
#
loop_
_entity.id
_entity.type
_entity.pdbx_description
1 polymer ?
#
loop_
_entity_poly.entity_id
_entity_poly.type
_entity_poly.pdbx_seq_one_letter_code
_entity_poly.pdbx_strand_id
1 'polypeptide(L)' 'GSPLVVDPQDFLEKYGYLHHEHQIHNSVEIHSAIREFQWLSRLPITGELDSATLLQMAEPRCGVSDEGSQKNW' A
#
# COMPACT_ATOMS: atom_id res chain seq x y z
N GLY A 1 5.25 21.57 -1.14
CA GLY A 1 4.02 21.05 -0.52
C GLY A 1 4.45 20.05 0.51
N SER A 2 3.95 20.15 1.74
CA SER A 2 4.32 19.25 2.82
C SER A 2 4.06 17.78 2.41
N PRO A 3 4.95 16.84 2.74
CA PRO A 3 4.63 15.43 2.59
C PRO A 3 3.49 15.19 3.57
N LEU A 4 2.28 15.03 3.05
CA LEU A 4 1.17 14.55 3.85
C LEU A 4 1.66 13.19 4.36
N VAL A 5 1.83 13.08 5.67
CA VAL A 5 2.00 11.80 6.35
C VAL A 5 0.66 11.10 6.15
N VAL A 6 0.48 10.46 5.01
CA VAL A 6 -0.70 9.67 4.70
C VAL A 6 -0.64 8.48 5.64
N ASP A 7 -1.74 8.21 6.36
CA ASP A 7 -1.81 6.99 7.15
C ASP A 7 -1.57 5.79 6.22
N PRO A 8 -0.73 4.82 6.58
CA PRO A 8 -0.45 3.68 5.70
C PRO A 8 -1.71 2.92 5.27
N GLN A 9 -2.76 2.87 6.09
CA GLN A 9 -4.04 2.27 5.69
C GLN A 9 -4.76 3.14 4.66
N ASP A 10 -4.85 4.46 4.89
CA ASP A 10 -5.42 5.40 3.90
C ASP A 10 -4.68 5.31 2.55
N PHE A 11 -3.36 5.12 2.58
CA PHE A 11 -2.56 4.89 1.38
C PHE A 11 -2.98 3.60 0.68
N LEU A 12 -3.04 2.49 1.42
CA LEU A 12 -3.38 1.18 0.88
C LEU A 12 -4.79 1.18 0.29
N GLU A 13 -5.74 1.84 0.96
CA GLU A 13 -7.11 2.05 0.44
C GLU A 13 -7.12 2.91 -0.83
N LYS A 14 -6.42 4.06 -0.81
CA LYS A 14 -6.36 4.99 -1.93
C LYS A 14 -5.82 4.37 -3.22
N TYR A 15 -4.85 3.47 -3.11
CA TYR A 15 -4.23 2.81 -4.25
C TYR A 15 -4.83 1.42 -4.54
N GLY A 16 -5.89 1.01 -3.83
CA GLY A 16 -6.65 -0.20 -4.13
C GLY A 16 -6.06 -1.49 -3.61
N TYR A 17 -5.14 -1.42 -2.63
CA TYR A 17 -4.62 -2.58 -1.90
C TYR A 17 -5.57 -3.04 -0.78
N LEU A 18 -6.39 -2.12 -0.26
CA LEU A 18 -7.46 -2.41 0.70
C LEU A 18 -8.80 -1.92 0.13
N HIS A 19 -9.87 -2.69 0.34
CA HIS A 19 -11.21 -2.29 -0.09
C HIS A 19 -11.84 -1.33 0.93
N HIS A 20 -12.19 -0.12 0.49
CA HIS A 20 -12.85 0.90 1.32
C HIS A 20 -14.20 0.46 1.93
N GLU A 21 -14.81 -0.63 1.43
CA GLU A 21 -16.06 -1.17 1.97
C GLU A 21 -15.90 -1.70 3.40
N HIS A 22 -14.67 -2.06 3.81
CA HIS A 22 -14.35 -2.53 5.14
C HIS A 22 -13.77 -1.37 5.96
N GLN A 23 -14.56 -0.78 6.87
CA GLN A 23 -14.07 0.31 7.73
C GLN A 23 -13.07 -0.15 8.82
N ILE A 24 -12.93 -1.47 8.99
CA ILE A 24 -11.99 -2.09 9.94
C ILE A 24 -11.32 -3.25 9.21
N HIS A 25 -10.03 -3.09 8.91
CA HIS A 25 -9.20 -4.15 8.35
C HIS A 25 -8.56 -4.96 9.46
N ASN A 26 -8.60 -6.29 9.34
CA ASN A 26 -7.86 -7.14 10.25
C ASN A 26 -6.36 -7.13 9.90
N SER A 27 -5.51 -7.58 10.83
CA SER A 27 -4.07 -7.58 10.61
C SER A 27 -3.65 -8.39 9.39
N VAL A 28 -4.33 -9.51 9.09
CA VAL A 28 -4.03 -10.35 7.92
C VAL A 28 -4.27 -9.60 6.61
N GLU A 29 -5.37 -8.87 6.51
CA GLU A 29 -5.68 -8.00 5.35
C GLU A 29 -4.60 -6.93 5.18
N ILE A 30 -4.24 -6.23 6.25
CA ILE A 30 -3.21 -5.19 6.24
C ILE A 30 -1.85 -5.76 5.83
N HIS A 31 -1.40 -6.85 6.44
CA HIS A 31 -0.12 -7.48 6.09
C HIS A 31 -0.09 -7.96 4.64
N SER A 32 -1.22 -8.45 4.11
CA SER A 32 -1.32 -8.90 2.71
C SER A 32 -1.21 -7.73 1.74
N ALA A 33 -1.93 -6.63 2.02
CA ALA A 33 -1.86 -5.38 1.26
C ALA A 33 -0.44 -4.79 1.24
N ILE A 34 0.26 -4.81 2.38
CA ILE A 34 1.66 -4.36 2.46
C ILE A 34 2.57 -5.23 1.58
N ARG A 35 2.41 -6.56 1.61
CA ARG A 35 3.21 -7.47 0.77
C ARG A 35 3.03 -7.19 -0.72
N GLU A 36 1.78 -6.91 -1.12
CA GLU A 36 1.46 -6.58 -2.51
C GLU A 36 2.10 -5.26 -2.94
N PHE A 37 2.00 -4.22 -2.10
CA PHE A 37 2.67 -2.95 -2.34
C PHE A 37 4.19 -3.11 -2.46
N GLN A 38 4.80 -3.88 -1.55
CA GLN A 38 6.24 -4.16 -1.58
C GLN A 38 6.64 -4.86 -2.86
N TRP A 39 5.87 -5.86 -3.30
CA TRP A 39 6.13 -6.58 -4.54
C TRP A 39 6.06 -5.64 -5.76
N LEU A 40 5.01 -4.84 -5.89
CA LEU A 40 4.86 -3.87 -6.99
C LEU A 40 5.96 -2.81 -6.98
N SER A 41 6.34 -2.35 -5.80
CA SER A 41 7.39 -1.35 -5.60
C SER A 41 8.81 -1.92 -5.66
N ARG A 42 8.95 -3.24 -5.88
CA ARG A 42 10.24 -3.97 -5.90
C ARG A 42 11.05 -3.82 -4.61
N LEU A 43 10.36 -3.75 -3.49
CA LEU A 43 10.93 -3.82 -2.14
C LEU A 43 11.03 -5.27 -1.68
N PRO A 44 11.86 -5.57 -0.66
CA PRO A 44 11.80 -6.83 0.05
C PRO A 44 10.38 -7.08 0.61
N ILE A 45 9.82 -8.26 0.37
CA ILE A 45 8.47 -8.62 0.80
C ILE A 45 8.48 -9.07 2.26
N THR A 46 8.47 -8.11 3.17
CA THR A 46 8.43 -8.35 4.63
C THR A 46 6.99 -8.52 5.13
N GLY A 47 6.04 -7.82 4.49
CA GLY A 47 4.68 -7.65 4.96
C GLY A 47 4.53 -6.70 6.14
N GLU A 48 5.58 -5.96 6.47
CA GLU A 48 5.64 -5.02 7.58
C GLU A 48 5.81 -3.58 7.07
N LEU A 49 5.34 -2.60 7.85
CA LEU A 49 5.61 -1.18 7.60
C LEU A 49 7.02 -0.80 8.05
N ASP A 50 8.02 -1.43 7.43
CA ASP A 50 9.42 -1.09 7.66
C ASP A 50 9.79 0.27 7.05
N SER A 51 10.97 0.78 7.43
CA SER A 51 11.42 2.11 7.00
C SER A 51 11.49 2.26 5.48
N ALA A 52 11.81 1.18 4.74
CA ALA A 52 11.88 1.22 3.28
C ALA A 52 10.47 1.32 2.67
N THR A 53 9.51 0.58 3.22
CA THR A 53 8.10 0.63 2.84
C THR A 53 7.51 2.01 3.09
N LEU A 54 7.72 2.59 4.29
CA LEU A 54 7.23 3.92 4.63
C LEU A 54 7.85 5.01 3.76
N LEU A 55 9.16 4.92 3.48
CA LEU A 55 9.84 5.87 2.60
C LEU A 55 9.24 5.82 1.19
N GLN A 56 8.99 4.62 0.66
CA GLN A 56 8.39 4.44 -0.66
C GLN A 56 6.94 4.93 -0.73
N MET A 57 6.15 4.78 0.35
CA MET A 57 4.80 5.32 0.44
C MET A 57 4.79 6.86 0.46
N ALA A 58 5.85 7.49 0.97
CA ALA A 58 5.99 8.95 1.05
C ALA A 58 6.44 9.61 -0.27
N GLU A 59 6.94 8.83 -1.23
CA GLU A 59 7.36 9.35 -2.54
C GLU A 59 6.15 9.85 -3.37
N PRO A 60 6.31 10.92 -4.15
CA PRO A 60 5.24 11.42 -5.01
C PRO A 60 4.91 10.39 -6.10
N ARG A 61 3.67 9.90 -6.10
CA ARG A 61 3.15 8.99 -7.13
C ARG A 61 2.07 9.66 -7.97
N CYS A 62 1.91 9.22 -9.22
CA CYS A 62 0.72 9.54 -10.00
C CYS A 62 -0.49 8.88 -9.32
N GLY A 63 -1.62 9.59 -9.17
CA GLY A 63 -2.81 9.09 -8.46
C GLY A 63 -3.59 7.98 -9.17
N VAL A 64 -2.92 7.16 -9.97
CA VAL A 64 -3.49 5.98 -10.63
C VAL A 64 -3.53 4.84 -9.63
N SER A 65 -4.65 4.12 -9.57
CA SER A 65 -4.82 2.93 -8.71
C SER A 65 -3.85 1.82 -9.13
N ASP A 66 -3.34 1.08 -8.14
CA ASP A 66 -2.53 -0.13 -8.37
C ASP A 66 -3.42 -1.38 -8.59
N GLU A 67 -4.75 -1.22 -8.46
CA GLU A 67 -5.76 -2.25 -8.61
C GLU A 67 -5.74 -2.91 -10.00
N GLY A 68 -5.75 -4.24 -10.03
CA GLY A 68 -5.66 -5.01 -11.27
C GLY A 68 -4.25 -5.34 -11.73
N SER A 69 -3.19 -4.85 -11.06
CA SER A 69 -1.82 -5.30 -11.31
C SER A 69 -1.63 -6.80 -11.05
N GLN A 70 -2.48 -7.40 -10.22
CA GLN A 70 -2.57 -8.84 -9.96
C GLN A 70 -3.21 -9.66 -11.10
N LYS A 71 -3.97 -9.04 -12.02
CA LYS A 71 -4.80 -9.78 -13.01
C LYS A 71 -4.01 -10.34 -14.19
N ASN A 72 -2.67 -10.25 -14.16
CA ASN A 72 -1.85 -10.56 -15.31
C ASN A 72 -1.02 -11.84 -15.20
N TRP A 73 -1.06 -12.61 -14.11
CA TRP A 73 -0.30 -13.85 -13.96
C TRP A 73 -1.20 -15.07 -13.73
#